data_AF-A0A1F6DY37-F1
#
_entry.id   AF-A0A1F6DY37-F1
#
_cell.length_a   1.000
_cell.length_b   1.000
_cell.length_c   1.000
_cell.angle_alpha   90.00
_cell.angle_beta   90.00
_cell.angle_gamma   90.00
#
_symmetry.space_group_name_H-M   'P 1'
#
loop_
_entity.id
_entity.type
_entity.pdbx_description
1 polymer ?
#
loop_
_entity_poly.entity_id
_entity_poly.type
_entity_poly.pdbx_seq_one_letter_code
_entity_poly.pdbx_strand_id
1 'polypeptide(L)'
;MQNAPKPGDVSLFRRIWKVARWVLLVLVVLYVGAVVYSIPHVLEKRKTEEVVARIHAQKLIIENVNGEHLPPPPDPAQVDATVEGIDANQNGIRDDVEIAIFKKYPNFPLMRAAELQYAMALQTELTQVFNAETWIAAIQEKGRGFGCVFNVSNGDAGYPAKVTEVENLVRNTASRKEKHSELNKYRTSFKVLSGADCDVNSW
;
A
#
# COMPACT_ATOMS: atom_id res chain seq x y z
N MET A 1 -50.83 26.32 54.37
CA MET A 1 -49.69 27.24 54.30
C MET A 1 -48.82 26.84 53.10
N GLN A 2 -48.98 27.53 51.97
CA GLN A 2 -48.13 27.34 50.80
C GLN A 2 -47.30 28.62 50.65
N ASN A 3 -45.99 28.52 50.84
CA ASN A 3 -45.06 29.64 50.76
C ASN A 3 -44.87 30.02 49.29
N ALA A 4 -45.29 31.23 48.92
CA ALA A 4 -45.03 31.80 47.61
C ALA A 4 -43.52 32.07 47.43
N PRO A 5 -42.92 31.72 46.27
CA PRO A 5 -41.50 31.96 46.00
C PRO A 5 -41.20 33.47 45.87
N LYS A 6 -40.07 33.90 46.44
CA LYS A 6 -39.65 35.31 46.52
C LYS A 6 -39.36 35.90 45.12
N PRO A 7 -39.74 37.17 44.85
CA PRO A 7 -39.61 37.81 43.52
C PRO A 7 -38.18 38.08 43.05
N GLY A 8 -37.15 37.86 43.89
CA GLY A 8 -35.74 38.01 43.52
C GLY A 8 -35.12 36.80 42.78
N ASP A 9 -35.72 35.62 42.90
CA ASP A 9 -35.15 34.34 42.44
C ASP A 9 -35.17 34.18 40.91
N VAL A 10 -36.20 34.76 40.26
CA VAL A 10 -36.44 34.63 38.82
C VAL A 10 -35.36 35.34 37.96
N SER A 11 -34.74 36.40 38.50
CA SER A 11 -33.75 37.20 37.77
C SER A 11 -32.35 36.56 37.76
N LEU A 12 -31.98 35.88 38.86
CA LEU A 12 -30.71 35.19 39.04
C LEU A 12 -30.71 33.89 38.22
N PHE A 13 -31.82 33.15 38.26
CA PHE A 13 -32.02 31.92 37.49
C PHE A 13 -31.93 32.15 35.97
N ARG A 14 -32.52 33.24 35.45
CA ARG A 14 -32.39 33.62 34.03
C ARG A 14 -30.95 33.95 33.62
N ARG A 15 -30.15 34.55 34.49
CA ARG A 15 -28.73 34.86 34.21
C ARG A 15 -27.89 33.58 34.20
N ILE A 16 -28.07 32.71 35.19
CA ILE A 16 -27.39 31.41 35.29
C ILE A 16 -27.72 30.56 34.06
N TRP A 17 -28.98 30.48 33.66
CA TRP A 17 -29.41 29.74 32.47
C TRP A 17 -28.77 30.26 31.18
N LYS A 18 -28.64 31.58 31.04
CA LYS A 18 -27.95 32.19 29.88
C LYS A 18 -26.47 31.84 29.84
N VAL A 19 -25.78 31.91 30.98
CA VAL A 19 -24.35 31.54 31.07
C VAL A 19 -24.16 30.05 30.78
N ALA A 20 -24.96 29.17 31.39
CA ALA A 20 -24.92 27.73 31.14
C ALA A 20 -25.15 27.40 29.65
N ARG A 21 -26.11 28.07 28.98
CA ARG A 21 -26.35 27.90 27.55
C ARG A 21 -25.17 28.35 26.70
N TRP A 22 -24.50 29.44 27.06
CA TRP A 22 -23.30 29.91 26.37
C TRP A 22 -22.11 28.96 26.55
N VAL A 23 -21.88 28.48 27.77
CA VAL A 23 -20.84 27.47 28.05
C VAL A 23 -21.11 26.20 27.25
N LEU A 24 -22.35 25.70 27.25
CA LEU A 24 -22.74 24.54 26.46
C LEU A 24 -22.47 24.76 24.96
N LEU A 25 -22.86 25.93 24.42
CA LEU A 25 -22.64 26.26 23.02
C LEU A 25 -21.14 26.27 22.67
N VAL A 26 -20.30 26.87 23.52
CA VAL A 26 -18.85 26.85 23.34
C VAL A 26 -18.31 25.41 23.36
N LEU A 27 -18.76 24.56 24.29
CA LEU A 27 -18.35 23.16 24.32
C LEU A 27 -18.76 22.39 23.06
N VAL A 28 -19.97 22.61 22.54
CA VAL A 28 -20.42 21.99 21.28
C VAL A 28 -19.54 22.45 20.11
N VAL A 29 -19.24 23.75 20.01
CA VAL A 29 -18.38 24.29 18.96
C VAL A 29 -16.97 23.70 19.04
N LEU A 30 -16.38 23.62 20.24
CA LEU A 30 -15.07 23.00 20.46
C LEU A 30 -15.08 21.52 20.06
N TYR A 31 -16.13 20.78 20.43
CA TYR A 31 -16.29 19.37 20.06
C TYR A 31 -16.40 19.20 18.55
N VAL A 32 -17.27 19.97 17.87
CA VAL A 32 -17.43 19.92 16.42
C VAL A 32 -16.12 20.29 15.72
N GLY A 33 -15.40 21.30 16.21
CA GLY A 33 -14.08 21.69 15.70
C GLY A 33 -13.07 20.55 15.81
N ALA A 34 -13.00 19.87 16.95
CA ALA A 34 -12.13 18.71 17.16
C ALA A 34 -12.47 17.54 16.22
N VAL A 35 -13.76 17.25 16.04
CA VAL A 35 -14.22 16.21 15.10
C VAL A 35 -13.78 16.55 13.68
N VAL A 36 -14.07 17.76 13.18
CA VAL A 36 -13.69 18.19 11.83
C VAL A 36 -12.17 18.13 11.64
N TYR A 37 -11.40 18.54 12.64
CA TYR A 37 -9.94 18.45 12.60
C TYR A 37 -9.43 17.00 12.52
N SER A 38 -10.11 16.04 13.16
CA SER A 38 -9.70 14.63 13.14
C SER A 38 -10.05 13.87 11.86
N ILE A 39 -10.99 14.38 11.04
CA ILE A 39 -11.48 13.67 9.84
C ILE A 39 -10.35 13.30 8.87
N PRO A 40 -9.43 14.20 8.48
CA PRO A 40 -8.35 13.88 7.54
C PRO A 40 -7.48 12.71 8.02
N HIS A 41 -7.12 12.71 9.31
CA HIS A 41 -6.28 11.68 9.90
C HIS A 41 -6.94 10.29 9.88
N VAL A 42 -8.25 10.24 10.20
CA VAL A 42 -9.00 8.98 10.16
C VAL A 42 -9.15 8.48 8.71
N LEU A 43 -9.32 9.36 7.74
CA LEU A 43 -9.41 9.00 6.31
C LEU A 43 -8.09 8.43 5.80
N GLU A 44 -6.95 9.05 6.14
CA GLU A 44 -5.61 8.53 5.78
C GLU A 44 -5.37 7.14 6.36
N LYS A 45 -5.75 6.92 7.62
CA LYS A 45 -5.62 5.61 8.26
C LYS A 45 -6.45 4.53 7.55
N ARG A 46 -7.73 4.82 7.26
CA ARG A 46 -8.60 3.89 6.52
C ARG A 46 -8.07 3.56 5.14
N LYS A 47 -7.60 4.57 4.39
CA LYS A 47 -6.98 4.38 3.08
C LYS A 47 -5.76 3.46 3.17
N THR A 48 -4.94 3.65 4.19
CA THR A 48 -3.75 2.83 4.44
C THR A 48 -4.13 1.38 4.74
N GLU A 49 -5.07 1.16 5.66
CA GLU A 49 -5.57 -0.18 6.00
C GLU A 49 -6.17 -0.89 4.78
N GLU A 50 -6.94 -0.18 3.95
CA GLU A 50 -7.53 -0.74 2.73
C GLU A 50 -6.45 -1.16 1.71
N VAL A 51 -5.45 -0.30 1.48
CA VAL A 51 -4.36 -0.61 0.54
C VAL A 51 -3.49 -1.74 1.07
N VAL A 52 -3.16 -1.76 2.36
CA VAL A 52 -2.42 -2.87 2.98
C VAL A 52 -3.19 -4.19 2.84
N ALA A 53 -4.50 -4.19 3.12
CA ALA A 53 -5.34 -5.37 2.92
C ALA A 53 -5.36 -5.82 1.46
N ARG A 54 -5.42 -4.88 0.51
CA ARG A 54 -5.37 -5.15 -0.93
C ARG A 54 -4.04 -5.78 -1.35
N ILE A 55 -2.91 -5.25 -0.86
CA ILE A 55 -1.56 -5.77 -1.13
C ILE A 55 -1.47 -7.23 -0.69
N HIS A 56 -1.92 -7.57 0.53
CA HIS A 56 -1.86 -8.94 1.03
C HIS A 56 -2.90 -9.88 0.42
N ALA A 57 -4.00 -9.33 -0.11
CA ALA A 57 -5.02 -10.11 -0.81
C ALA A 57 -4.60 -10.45 -2.26
N GLN A 58 -3.64 -9.72 -2.82
CA GLN A 58 -3.18 -9.90 -4.19
C GLN A 58 -2.53 -11.29 -4.38
N LYS A 59 -3.06 -12.06 -5.33
CA LYS A 59 -2.61 -13.43 -5.60
C LYS A 59 -2.64 -13.70 -7.09
N LEU A 60 -1.63 -14.41 -7.56
CA LEU A 60 -1.67 -15.00 -8.88
C LEU A 60 -2.61 -16.20 -8.90
N ILE A 61 -3.43 -16.26 -9.93
CA ILE A 61 -4.25 -17.42 -10.27
C ILE A 61 -3.50 -18.30 -11.28
N ILE A 62 -3.82 -19.58 -11.34
CA ILE A 62 -3.10 -20.56 -12.16
C ILE A 62 -3.27 -20.25 -13.66
N GLU A 63 -4.41 -19.68 -14.03
CA GLU A 63 -4.75 -19.25 -15.38
C GLU A 63 -3.74 -18.18 -15.90
N ASN A 64 -3.33 -17.25 -15.03
CA ASN A 64 -2.29 -16.25 -15.35
C ASN A 64 -0.92 -16.90 -15.53
N VAL A 65 -0.60 -17.94 -14.75
CA VAL A 65 0.66 -18.69 -14.88
C VAL A 65 0.69 -19.54 -16.16
N ASN A 66 -0.47 -20.05 -16.57
CA ASN A 66 -0.61 -20.84 -17.79
C ASN A 66 -0.66 -19.99 -19.06
N GLY A 67 -1.01 -18.70 -18.93
CA GLY A 67 -1.11 -17.75 -20.04
C GLY A 67 -2.49 -17.71 -20.67
N GLU A 68 -3.52 -18.21 -20.00
CA GLU A 68 -4.91 -18.19 -20.47
C GLU A 68 -5.46 -16.77 -20.59
N HIS A 69 -4.90 -15.84 -19.80
CA HIS A 69 -5.21 -14.41 -19.80
C HIS A 69 -4.02 -13.55 -20.21
N LEU A 70 -3.07 -14.10 -20.96
CA LEU A 70 -1.92 -13.35 -21.43
C LEU A 70 -2.38 -12.24 -22.40
N PRO A 71 -2.11 -10.96 -22.11
CA PRO A 71 -2.54 -9.86 -22.96
C PRO A 71 -1.78 -9.87 -24.30
N PRO A 72 -2.36 -9.28 -25.36
CA PRO A 72 -1.62 -9.04 -26.59
C PRO A 72 -0.44 -8.09 -26.32
N PRO A 73 0.63 -8.14 -27.14
CA PRO A 73 1.74 -7.18 -27.02
C PRO A 73 1.24 -5.73 -27.01
N PRO A 74 1.56 -4.95 -25.97
CA PRO A 74 1.14 -3.55 -25.88
C PRO A 74 1.86 -2.71 -26.94
N ASP A 75 1.22 -1.61 -27.33
CA ASP A 75 1.84 -0.60 -28.20
C ASP A 75 3.10 -0.03 -27.53
N PRO A 76 4.30 -0.15 -28.14
CA PRO A 76 5.54 0.36 -27.55
C PRO A 76 5.49 1.84 -27.16
N ALA A 77 4.68 2.66 -27.84
CA ALA A 77 4.52 4.07 -27.50
C ALA A 77 3.76 4.30 -26.18
N GLN A 78 2.99 3.31 -25.72
CA GLN A 78 2.13 3.42 -24.53
C GLN A 78 2.71 2.68 -23.32
N VAL A 79 3.56 1.67 -23.53
CA VAL A 79 4.18 0.88 -22.44
C VAL A 79 4.88 1.75 -21.41
N ASP A 80 5.59 2.79 -21.87
CA ASP A 80 6.42 3.65 -21.03
C ASP A 80 5.79 5.02 -20.76
N ALA A 81 4.53 5.22 -21.12
CA ALA A 81 3.84 6.51 -20.95
C ALA A 81 3.60 6.87 -19.48
N THR A 82 3.45 5.88 -18.60
CA THR A 82 3.25 6.05 -17.15
C THR A 82 4.14 5.12 -16.34
N VAL A 83 4.28 5.42 -15.04
CA VAL A 83 5.00 4.55 -14.11
C VAL A 83 4.29 3.20 -13.99
N GLU A 84 2.97 3.24 -13.86
CA GLU A 84 2.07 2.09 -13.76
C GLU A 84 2.16 1.18 -15.00
N GLY A 85 2.31 1.78 -16.19
CA GLY A 85 2.23 1.09 -17.47
C GLY A 85 0.83 0.54 -17.79
N ILE A 86 0.75 -0.34 -18.79
CA ILE A 86 -0.48 -1.03 -19.17
C ILE A 86 -0.54 -2.39 -18.48
N ASP A 87 -1.65 -2.65 -17.79
CA ASP A 87 -2.06 -3.93 -17.21
C ASP A 87 -3.50 -4.18 -17.65
N ALA A 88 -3.66 -4.81 -18.82
CA ALA A 88 -4.97 -4.95 -19.47
C ALA A 88 -5.86 -6.01 -18.81
N ASN A 89 -5.25 -7.03 -18.21
CA ASN A 89 -5.96 -8.12 -17.52
C ASN A 89 -6.15 -7.85 -16.00
N GLN A 90 -5.64 -6.72 -15.50
CA GLN A 90 -5.77 -6.25 -14.11
C GLN A 90 -5.22 -7.25 -13.08
N ASN A 91 -4.16 -7.99 -13.44
CA ASN A 91 -3.54 -8.94 -12.53
C ASN A 91 -2.43 -8.33 -11.65
N GLY A 92 -2.15 -7.04 -11.85
CA GLY A 92 -1.15 -6.28 -11.12
C GLY A 92 0.27 -6.39 -11.69
N ILE A 93 0.41 -6.94 -12.90
CA ILE A 93 1.66 -7.03 -13.65
C ILE A 93 1.47 -6.30 -14.97
N ARG A 94 2.48 -5.55 -15.42
CA ARG A 94 2.41 -4.92 -16.74
C ARG A 94 2.47 -5.96 -17.84
N ASP A 95 1.68 -5.72 -18.89
CA ASP A 95 1.58 -6.60 -20.06
C ASP A 95 2.95 -6.90 -20.69
N ASP A 96 3.84 -5.89 -20.81
CA ASP A 96 5.18 -6.07 -21.38
C ASP A 96 6.08 -6.97 -20.52
N VAL A 97 5.95 -6.87 -19.20
CA VAL A 97 6.69 -7.69 -18.24
C VAL A 97 6.18 -9.14 -18.26
N GLU A 98 4.85 -9.34 -18.27
CA GLU A 98 4.26 -10.66 -18.40
C GLU A 98 4.76 -11.35 -19.67
N ILE A 99 4.65 -10.67 -20.82
CA ILE A 99 5.06 -11.20 -22.12
C ILE A 99 6.55 -11.53 -22.14
N ALA A 100 7.41 -10.70 -21.53
CA ALA A 100 8.84 -10.97 -21.44
C ALA A 100 9.14 -12.25 -20.65
N ILE A 101 8.49 -12.44 -19.50
CA ILE A 101 8.63 -13.65 -18.66
C ILE A 101 8.12 -14.88 -19.42
N PHE A 102 6.97 -14.78 -20.08
CA PHE A 102 6.39 -15.86 -20.89
C PHE A 102 7.27 -16.28 -22.06
N LYS A 103 7.86 -15.31 -22.77
CA LYS A 103 8.80 -15.59 -23.88
C LYS A 103 10.05 -16.30 -23.40
N LYS A 104 10.52 -15.97 -22.20
CA LYS A 104 11.72 -16.58 -21.63
C LYS A 104 11.50 -17.98 -21.08
N TYR A 105 10.33 -18.24 -20.49
CA TYR A 105 10.01 -19.51 -19.84
C TYR A 105 8.74 -20.18 -20.40
N PRO A 106 8.66 -20.45 -21.71
CA PRO A 106 7.44 -20.94 -22.34
C PRO A 106 6.98 -22.30 -21.78
N ASN A 107 7.93 -23.14 -21.34
CA ASN A 107 7.68 -24.50 -20.87
C ASN A 107 7.97 -24.69 -19.36
N PHE A 108 8.18 -23.61 -18.61
CA PHE A 108 8.54 -23.66 -17.18
C PHE A 108 7.52 -22.90 -16.32
N PRO A 109 6.32 -23.47 -16.10
CA PRO A 109 5.24 -22.78 -15.38
C PRO A 109 5.62 -22.41 -13.95
N LEU A 110 6.43 -23.21 -13.25
CA LEU A 110 6.91 -22.88 -11.91
C LEU A 110 7.81 -21.64 -11.90
N MET A 111 8.68 -21.50 -12.90
CA MET A 111 9.54 -20.32 -13.02
C MET A 111 8.73 -19.09 -13.39
N ARG A 112 7.76 -19.23 -14.30
CA ARG A 112 6.80 -18.15 -14.61
C ARG A 112 6.05 -17.72 -13.35
N ALA A 113 5.48 -18.63 -12.58
CA ALA A 113 4.77 -18.30 -11.34
C ALA A 113 5.64 -17.51 -10.37
N ALA A 114 6.89 -17.95 -10.16
CA ALA A 114 7.83 -17.29 -9.26
C ALA A 114 8.20 -15.88 -9.75
N GLU A 115 8.58 -15.73 -11.01
CA GLU A 115 8.97 -14.43 -11.57
C GLU A 115 7.78 -13.47 -11.72
N LEU A 116 6.59 -13.97 -12.09
CA LEU A 116 5.36 -13.17 -12.13
C LEU A 116 4.99 -12.68 -10.72
N GLN A 117 5.09 -13.53 -9.69
CA GLN A 117 4.78 -13.11 -8.32
C GLN A 117 5.74 -12.02 -7.84
N TYR A 118 7.02 -12.15 -8.21
CA TYR A 118 8.02 -11.15 -7.90
C TYR A 118 7.79 -9.85 -8.68
N ALA A 119 7.47 -9.93 -9.97
CA ALA A 119 7.14 -8.78 -10.81
C ALA A 119 5.91 -8.02 -10.28
N MET A 120 4.87 -8.75 -9.89
CA MET A 120 3.66 -8.23 -9.27
C MET A 120 3.98 -7.43 -8.01
N ALA A 121 4.81 -7.97 -7.12
CA ALA A 121 5.22 -7.27 -5.90
C ALA A 121 6.05 -6.00 -6.19
N LEU A 122 6.93 -6.04 -7.19
CA LEU A 122 7.69 -4.86 -7.62
C LEU A 122 6.78 -3.77 -8.22
N GLN A 123 5.74 -4.16 -8.96
CA GLN A 123 4.74 -3.21 -9.48
C GLN A 123 3.86 -2.63 -8.36
N THR A 124 3.48 -3.45 -7.38
CA THR A 124 2.80 -2.99 -6.17
C THR A 124 3.63 -1.98 -5.41
N GLU A 125 4.95 -2.19 -5.30
CA GLU A 125 5.87 -1.21 -4.70
C GLU A 125 5.79 0.15 -5.40
N LEU A 126 5.82 0.18 -6.75
CA LEU A 126 5.81 1.42 -7.51
C LEU A 126 4.46 2.17 -7.46
N THR A 127 3.36 1.44 -7.36
CA THR A 127 2.00 1.98 -7.58
C THR A 127 1.18 2.16 -6.31
N GLN A 128 1.41 1.37 -5.26
CA GLN A 128 0.58 1.36 -4.05
C GLN A 128 1.26 1.97 -2.82
N VAL A 129 2.57 2.25 -2.87
CA VAL A 129 3.30 2.79 -1.71
C VAL A 129 3.19 4.31 -1.62
N PHE A 130 2.67 4.79 -0.49
CA PHE A 130 2.61 6.22 -0.16
C PHE A 130 2.91 6.55 1.31
N ASN A 131 3.22 5.56 2.14
CA ASN A 131 3.67 5.71 3.52
C ASN A 131 4.46 4.48 3.99
N ALA A 132 4.95 4.50 5.24
CA ALA A 132 5.74 3.40 5.80
C ALA A 132 4.95 2.08 5.91
N GLU A 133 3.65 2.12 6.22
CA GLU A 133 2.83 0.90 6.37
C GLU A 133 2.61 0.20 5.02
N THR A 134 2.27 0.96 3.98
CA THR A 134 2.16 0.42 2.61
C THR A 134 3.51 -0.05 2.07
N TRP A 135 4.62 0.62 2.42
CA TRP A 135 5.97 0.15 2.10
C TRP A 135 6.27 -1.22 2.74
N ILE A 136 5.99 -1.38 4.04
CA ILE A 136 6.18 -2.66 4.73
C ILE A 136 5.39 -3.77 4.05
N ALA A 137 4.11 -3.54 3.74
CA ALA A 137 3.26 -4.51 3.07
C ALA A 137 3.83 -4.91 1.69
N ALA A 138 4.24 -3.93 0.87
CA ALA A 138 4.83 -4.19 -0.44
C ALA A 138 6.16 -4.96 -0.35
N ILE A 139 7.02 -4.63 0.61
CA ILE A 139 8.30 -5.33 0.82
C ILE A 139 8.10 -6.77 1.30
N GLN A 140 7.06 -7.05 2.11
CA GLN A 140 6.72 -8.41 2.49
C GLN A 140 6.33 -9.27 1.28
N GLU A 141 5.50 -8.74 0.37
CA GLU A 141 5.15 -9.45 -0.86
C GLU A 141 6.36 -9.57 -1.80
N LYS A 142 7.23 -8.54 -1.87
CA LYS A 142 8.50 -8.61 -2.61
C LYS A 142 9.39 -9.73 -2.07
N GLY A 143 9.49 -9.85 -0.75
CA GLY A 143 10.24 -10.92 -0.08
C GLY A 143 9.69 -12.32 -0.38
N ARG A 144 8.36 -12.47 -0.41
CA ARG A 144 7.70 -13.73 -0.80
C ARG A 144 8.02 -14.10 -2.25
N GLY A 145 7.87 -13.16 -3.19
CA GLY A 145 8.21 -13.37 -4.60
C GLY A 145 9.70 -13.72 -4.80
N PHE A 146 10.60 -13.01 -4.11
CA PHE A 146 12.03 -13.32 -4.11
C PHE A 146 12.29 -14.75 -3.61
N GLY A 147 11.67 -15.14 -2.50
CA GLY A 147 11.75 -16.49 -1.95
C GLY A 147 11.25 -17.56 -2.93
N CYS A 148 10.19 -17.28 -3.68
CA CYS A 148 9.71 -18.18 -4.74
C CYS A 148 10.76 -18.36 -5.85
N VAL A 149 11.39 -17.28 -6.33
CA VAL A 149 12.45 -17.37 -7.35
C VAL A 149 13.65 -18.15 -6.83
N PHE A 150 14.06 -17.90 -5.58
CA PHE A 150 15.14 -18.64 -4.92
C PHE A 150 14.83 -20.14 -4.81
N ASN A 151 13.63 -20.49 -4.34
CA ASN A 151 13.21 -21.89 -4.15
C ASN A 151 13.09 -22.65 -5.48
N VAL A 152 12.46 -22.07 -6.50
CA VAL A 152 12.33 -22.71 -7.82
C VAL A 152 13.70 -22.85 -8.51
N SER A 153 14.65 -21.96 -8.19
CA SER A 153 16.04 -22.08 -8.63
C SER A 153 16.86 -23.05 -7.78
N ASN A 154 16.28 -23.73 -6.77
CA ASN A 154 16.97 -24.58 -5.80
C ASN A 154 18.17 -23.88 -5.10
N GLY A 155 18.08 -22.56 -4.92
CA GLY A 155 19.18 -21.77 -4.36
C GLY A 155 20.44 -21.72 -5.25
N ASP A 156 20.33 -22.08 -6.54
CA ASP A 156 21.42 -22.04 -7.50
C ASP A 156 22.07 -20.65 -7.59
N ALA A 157 23.38 -20.61 -7.83
CA ALA A 157 24.15 -19.36 -7.94
C ALA A 157 23.63 -18.43 -9.05
N GLY A 158 22.82 -18.92 -10.00
CA GLY A 158 22.14 -18.13 -11.03
C GLY A 158 20.87 -17.41 -10.57
N TYR A 159 20.32 -17.69 -9.38
CA TYR A 159 19.10 -17.02 -8.88
C TYR A 159 19.23 -15.48 -8.80
N PRO A 160 20.37 -14.88 -8.40
CA PRO A 160 20.48 -13.41 -8.32
C PRO A 160 20.34 -12.75 -9.69
N ALA A 161 20.80 -13.41 -10.75
CA ALA A 161 20.66 -12.92 -12.12
C ALA A 161 19.19 -12.91 -12.55
N LYS A 162 18.40 -13.93 -12.20
CA LYS A 162 16.95 -14.00 -12.47
C LYS A 162 16.20 -12.88 -11.75
N VAL A 163 16.49 -12.67 -10.47
CA VAL A 163 15.93 -11.57 -9.67
C VAL A 163 16.24 -10.22 -10.30
N THR A 164 17.51 -9.98 -10.63
CA THR A 164 17.97 -8.73 -11.25
C THR A 164 17.30 -8.49 -12.60
N GLU A 165 17.07 -9.54 -13.38
CA GLU A 165 16.40 -9.43 -14.67
C GLU A 165 14.95 -8.99 -14.52
N VAL A 166 14.19 -9.59 -13.59
CA VAL A 166 12.83 -9.15 -13.31
C VAL A 166 12.80 -7.71 -12.79
N GLU A 167 13.75 -7.32 -11.92
CA GLU A 167 13.87 -5.92 -11.49
C GLU A 167 14.12 -4.97 -12.66
N ASN A 168 14.97 -5.36 -13.62
CA ASN A 168 15.26 -4.57 -14.81
C ASN A 168 14.07 -4.51 -15.78
N LEU A 169 13.27 -5.58 -15.90
CA LEU A 169 12.03 -5.58 -16.66
C LEU A 169 11.01 -4.62 -16.05
N VAL A 170 10.82 -4.71 -14.73
CA VAL A 170 9.82 -3.90 -14.01
C VAL A 170 10.25 -2.43 -13.92
N ARG A 171 11.55 -2.13 -13.76
CA ARG A 171 12.08 -0.77 -13.57
C ARG A 171 12.90 -0.32 -14.78
N ASN A 172 12.44 -0.64 -15.98
CA ASN A 172 13.13 -0.40 -17.25
C ASN A 172 13.23 1.10 -17.65
N THR A 173 12.39 1.99 -17.11
CA THR A 173 12.38 3.43 -17.46
C THR A 173 12.98 4.32 -16.39
N ALA A 174 13.40 5.53 -16.79
CA ALA A 174 13.90 6.55 -15.86
C ALA A 174 12.85 6.92 -14.79
N SER A 175 11.60 7.16 -15.20
CA SER A 175 10.51 7.52 -14.29
C SER A 175 10.22 6.41 -13.26
N ARG A 176 10.30 5.13 -13.64
CA ARG A 176 10.12 4.00 -12.70
C ARG A 176 11.28 3.90 -11.71
N LYS A 177 12.51 4.14 -12.16
CA LYS A 177 13.71 4.17 -11.29
C LYS A 177 13.67 5.35 -10.32
N GLU A 178 13.28 6.53 -10.79
CA GLU A 178 13.09 7.72 -9.97
C GLU A 178 12.00 7.48 -8.92
N LYS A 179 10.83 6.99 -9.36
CA LYS A 179 9.74 6.61 -8.44
C LYS A 179 10.23 5.67 -7.35
N HIS A 180 10.93 4.60 -7.72
CA HIS A 180 11.49 3.66 -6.73
C HIS A 180 12.45 4.36 -5.75
N SER A 181 13.30 5.27 -6.24
CA SER A 181 14.21 6.04 -5.38
C SER A 181 13.47 6.93 -4.39
N GLU A 182 12.34 7.54 -4.78
CA GLU A 182 11.52 8.35 -3.88
C GLU A 182 10.94 7.54 -2.72
N LEU A 183 10.66 6.25 -2.94
CA LEU A 183 10.11 5.37 -1.90
C LEU A 183 11.10 5.11 -0.76
N ASN A 184 12.39 5.43 -0.96
CA ASN A 184 13.40 5.32 0.10
C ASN A 184 13.04 6.12 1.36
N LYS A 185 12.25 7.20 1.24
CA LYS A 185 11.78 7.98 2.39
C LYS A 185 10.82 7.22 3.32
N TYR A 186 10.23 6.13 2.83
CA TYR A 186 9.34 5.26 3.61
C TYR A 186 10.06 4.03 4.17
N ARG A 187 11.36 3.86 3.86
CA ARG A 187 12.17 2.80 4.47
C ARG A 187 12.23 3.03 5.98
N THR A 188 11.94 1.96 6.71
CA THR A 188 12.05 1.87 8.15
C THR A 188 13.02 0.73 8.50
N SER A 189 13.48 0.67 9.75
CA SER A 189 14.09 -0.55 10.29
C SER A 189 13.17 -1.74 10.01
N PHE A 190 13.75 -2.92 9.78
CA PHE A 190 12.99 -4.14 9.55
C PHE A 190 12.25 -4.51 10.83
N LYS A 191 11.01 -4.04 10.95
CA LYS A 191 10.12 -4.38 12.05
C LYS A 191 9.49 -5.72 11.73
N VAL A 192 10.04 -6.80 12.27
CA VAL A 192 9.40 -8.11 12.18
C VAL A 192 8.09 -8.00 12.96
N LEU A 193 6.98 -8.49 12.42
CA LEU A 193 5.66 -8.50 13.08
C LEU A 193 5.65 -9.24 14.43
N SER A 194 6.73 -9.92 14.81
CA SER A 194 6.86 -10.68 16.07
C SER A 194 8.29 -10.75 16.65
N GLY A 195 9.21 -9.85 16.30
CA GLY A 195 10.62 -9.97 16.69
C GLY A 195 11.38 -8.64 16.76
N ALA A 196 12.47 -8.63 17.52
CA ALA A 196 13.35 -7.47 17.70
C ALA A 196 13.89 -6.97 16.35
N ASP A 197 13.88 -5.65 16.19
CA ASP A 197 14.37 -4.97 14.99
C ASP A 197 15.81 -5.40 14.67
N CYS A 198 16.10 -5.65 13.39
CA CYS A 198 17.49 -5.69 12.92
C CYS A 198 18.03 -4.25 12.92
N ASP A 199 18.47 -3.77 14.08
CA ASP A 199 19.19 -2.50 14.20
C ASP A 199 20.70 -2.77 14.02
N VAL A 200 21.34 -2.05 13.10
CA VAL A 200 22.80 -2.13 12.91
C VAL A 200 23.57 -1.67 14.15
N ASN A 201 22.93 -0.93 15.06
CA ASN A 201 23.50 -0.52 16.34
C ASN A 201 23.31 -1.57 17.45
N SER A 202 22.65 -2.70 17.19
CA SER A 202 22.46 -3.78 18.15
C SER A 202 23.52 -4.89 18.04
N TRP A 203 24.69 -4.61 17.44
CA TRP A 203 25.83 -5.52 17.31
C TRP A 203 27.10 -4.92 17.92
#